data_AF-A0A5C1AKR5-F1
#
_entry.id   AF-A0A5C1AKR5-F1
#
_cell.length_a   1.000
_cell.length_b   1.000
_cell.length_c   1.000
_cell.angle_alpha   90.00
_cell.angle_beta   90.00
_cell.angle_gamma   90.00
#
_symmetry.space_group_name_H-M   'P 1'
#
loop_
_entity.id
_entity.type
_entity.pdbx_description
1 polymer ?
#
loop_
_entity_poly.entity_id
_entity_poly.type
_entity_poly.pdbx_seq_one_letter_code
_entity_poly.pdbx_strand_id
1 'polypeptide(L)'
;MIRYRLNGRGVVQCVVLLAVGAPLLAFGGMAASDDLRLQRTGVVTPAEVYDWRTSRSRGGVQHEIRYTFTVPGRPERFSRADPGLGREDLWSSVWPEEWERSRQTRHVEVRYVPADPRINYPVALAENPWFDTLAAASVGGIALAWVVGMIVVGGVQYLRCRRSPPLAFREYPLFRAERVTGDEVRYVGYGDPI
;
A
#
# COMPACT_ATOMS: atom_id res chain seq x y z
N MET A 1 24.54 32.33 -4.93
CA MET A 1 24.58 30.87 -4.76
C MET A 1 23.43 30.47 -3.83
N ILE A 2 22.27 30.09 -4.37
CA ILE A 2 21.08 29.77 -3.57
C ILE A 2 21.23 28.34 -3.06
N ARG A 3 21.50 28.17 -1.76
CA ARG A 3 21.49 26.85 -1.12
C ARG A 3 20.03 26.43 -0.96
N TYR A 4 19.58 25.48 -1.78
CA TYR A 4 18.37 24.74 -1.49
C TYR A 4 18.56 23.99 -0.17
N ARG A 5 18.08 24.57 0.93
CA ARG A 5 17.87 23.81 2.15
C ARG A 5 16.73 22.85 1.85
N LEU A 6 17.06 21.61 1.50
CA LEU A 6 16.14 20.49 1.64
C LEU A 6 15.59 20.59 3.06
N ASN A 7 14.30 20.92 3.18
CA ASN A 7 13.63 20.97 4.45
C ASN A 7 13.68 19.54 4.98
N GLY A 8 14.51 19.27 5.99
CA GLY A 8 14.72 17.90 6.49
C GLY A 8 13.41 17.18 6.82
N ARG A 9 12.39 17.96 7.21
CA ARG A 9 11.01 17.50 7.41
C ARG A 9 10.39 16.81 6.18
N GLY A 10 10.59 17.34 4.98
CA GLY A 10 10.03 16.77 3.75
C GLY A 10 10.70 15.46 3.35
N VAL A 11 12.02 15.35 3.54
CA VAL A 11 12.77 14.11 3.29
C VAL A 11 12.33 13.02 4.27
N VAL A 12 12.26 13.35 5.57
CA VAL A 12 11.78 12.42 6.60
C VAL A 12 10.36 11.93 6.28
N GLN A 13 9.45 12.83 5.89
CA GLN A 13 8.09 12.45 5.53
C GLN A 13 8.04 11.48 4.33
N CYS A 14 8.83 11.72 3.27
CA CYS A 14 8.88 10.82 2.12
C CYS A 14 9.42 9.43 2.50
N VAL A 15 10.47 9.38 3.34
CA VAL A 15 11.04 8.12 3.82
C VAL A 15 10.02 7.34 4.64
N VAL A 16 9.31 8.00 5.56
CA VAL A 16 8.25 7.35 6.36
C VAL A 16 7.12 6.82 5.48
N LEU A 17 6.64 7.62 4.52
CA LEU A 17 5.58 7.20 3.61
C LEU A 17 6.00 6.02 2.74
N LEU A 18 7.24 5.97 2.26
CA LEU A 18 7.73 4.83 1.49
C LEU A 18 7.91 3.58 2.38
N ALA A 19 8.48 3.75 3.57
CA ALA A 19 8.71 2.66 4.51
C ALA A 19 7.42 1.98 4.98
N VAL A 20 6.31 2.73 5.08
CA VAL A 20 5.00 2.19 5.48
C VAL A 20 4.14 1.82 4.27
N GLY A 21 4.11 2.66 3.24
CA GLY A 21 3.23 2.50 2.09
C GLY A 21 3.64 1.35 1.18
N ALA A 22 4.94 1.14 0.94
CA ALA A 22 5.38 0.07 0.05
C ALA A 22 5.07 -1.34 0.60
N PRO A 23 5.31 -1.66 1.89
CA PRO A 23 4.87 -2.94 2.46
C PRO A 23 3.36 -3.15 2.37
N LEU A 24 2.54 -2.14 2.71
CA LEU A 24 1.08 -2.25 2.62
C LEU A 24 0.60 -2.56 1.21
N LEU A 25 1.19 -1.90 0.20
CA LEU A 25 0.88 -2.16 -1.19
C LEU A 25 1.32 -3.57 -1.61
N ALA A 26 2.48 -4.02 -1.17
CA ALA A 26 2.97 -5.37 -1.45
C ALA A 26 2.05 -6.44 -0.84
N PHE A 27 1.64 -6.30 0.43
CA PHE A 27 0.71 -7.23 1.08
C PHE A 27 -0.65 -7.25 0.39
N GLY A 28 -1.23 -6.08 0.08
CA GLY A 28 -2.49 -6.00 -0.67
C GLY A 28 -2.38 -6.62 -2.07
N GLY A 29 -1.26 -6.40 -2.75
CA GLY A 29 -0.98 -6.97 -4.07
C GLY A 29 -0.89 -8.50 -4.04
N MET A 30 -0.22 -9.08 -3.04
CA MET A 30 -0.13 -10.53 -2.88
C MET A 30 -1.52 -11.16 -2.65
N ALA A 31 -2.30 -10.61 -1.72
CA ALA A 31 -3.66 -11.09 -1.45
C ALA A 31 -4.56 -11.00 -2.69
N ALA A 32 -4.50 -9.89 -3.45
CA ALA A 32 -5.25 -9.74 -4.69
C ALA A 32 -4.81 -10.72 -5.78
N SER A 33 -3.50 -11.02 -5.86
CA SER A 33 -2.97 -11.99 -6.82
C SER A 33 -3.44 -13.42 -6.51
N ASP A 34 -3.52 -13.79 -5.23
CA ASP A 34 -4.00 -15.10 -4.80
C ASP A 34 -5.50 -15.26 -5.09
N ASP A 35 -6.30 -14.22 -4.88
CA ASP A 35 -7.71 -14.25 -5.26
C ASP A 35 -7.90 -14.36 -6.78
N LEU A 36 -7.16 -13.58 -7.56
CA LEU A 36 -7.17 -13.69 -9.02
C LEU A 36 -6.78 -15.10 -9.50
N ARG A 37 -5.80 -15.73 -8.84
CA ARG A 37 -5.42 -17.12 -9.13
C ARG A 37 -6.54 -18.09 -8.78
N LEU A 38 -7.19 -17.90 -7.63
CA LEU A 38 -8.34 -18.70 -7.20
C LEU A 38 -9.52 -18.58 -8.18
N GLN A 39 -9.76 -17.38 -8.73
CA GLN A 39 -10.82 -17.17 -9.71
C GLN A 39 -10.51 -17.81 -11.07
N ARG A 40 -9.26 -17.69 -11.54
CA ARG A 40 -8.85 -18.17 -12.87
C ARG A 40 -8.60 -19.66 -12.92
N THR A 41 -8.04 -20.23 -11.85
CA THR A 41 -7.51 -21.60 -11.84
C THR A 41 -8.10 -22.46 -10.73
N GLY A 42 -9.04 -21.91 -9.96
CA GLY A 42 -9.61 -22.58 -8.81
C GLY A 42 -10.38 -23.84 -9.18
N VAL A 43 -10.11 -24.91 -8.47
CA VAL A 43 -10.86 -26.16 -8.54
C VAL A 43 -11.67 -26.30 -7.26
N VAL A 44 -12.90 -26.79 -7.38
CA VAL A 44 -13.79 -27.03 -6.23
C VAL A 44 -13.66 -28.47 -5.79
N THR A 45 -13.58 -28.70 -4.47
CA THR A 45 -13.55 -30.02 -3.84
C THR A 45 -14.36 -30.00 -2.55
N PRO A 46 -14.99 -31.12 -2.14
CA PRO A 46 -15.55 -31.23 -0.81
C PRO A 46 -14.42 -31.17 0.24
N ALA A 47 -14.70 -30.47 1.34
CA ALA A 47 -13.86 -30.41 2.53
C ALA A 47 -14.66 -30.88 3.75
N GLU A 48 -13.98 -31.57 4.67
CA GLU A 48 -14.53 -32.00 5.94
C GLU A 48 -14.45 -30.86 6.95
N VAL A 49 -15.57 -30.49 7.54
CA VAL A 49 -15.65 -29.48 8.59
C VAL A 49 -15.53 -30.16 9.94
N TYR A 50 -14.55 -29.73 10.73
CA TYR A 50 -14.27 -30.31 12.05
C TYR A 50 -14.53 -29.37 13.22
N ASP A 51 -14.72 -28.06 12.97
CA ASP A 51 -15.04 -27.09 14.02
C ASP A 51 -15.96 -25.97 13.51
N TRP A 52 -16.77 -25.43 14.42
CA TRP A 52 -17.72 -24.33 14.17
C TRP A 52 -17.68 -23.36 15.33
N ARG A 53 -17.74 -22.07 15.03
CA ARG A 53 -17.99 -21.04 16.05
C ARG A 53 -18.81 -19.91 15.50
N THR A 54 -19.30 -19.08 16.41
CA THR A 54 -19.79 -17.76 16.11
C THR A 54 -18.92 -16.72 16.81
N SER A 55 -18.65 -15.62 16.12
CA SER A 55 -17.90 -14.49 16.65
C SER A 55 -18.78 -13.24 16.56
N ARG A 56 -18.70 -12.35 17.57
CA ARG A 56 -19.44 -11.09 17.56
C ARG A 56 -18.48 -9.95 17.28
N SER A 57 -18.69 -9.24 16.18
CA SER A 57 -17.94 -8.04 15.80
C SER A 57 -18.85 -6.82 15.79
N ARG A 58 -18.30 -5.62 15.49
CA ARG A 58 -19.11 -4.41 15.29
C ARG A 58 -20.09 -4.56 14.11
N GLY A 59 -19.78 -5.43 13.15
CA GLY A 59 -20.60 -5.69 11.96
C GLY A 59 -21.71 -6.72 12.15
N GLY A 60 -21.82 -7.33 13.34
CA GLY A 60 -22.82 -8.36 13.64
C GLY A 60 -22.20 -9.68 14.10
N VAL A 61 -22.94 -10.75 13.92
CA VAL A 61 -22.48 -12.12 14.22
C VAL A 61 -21.89 -12.72 12.96
N GLN A 62 -20.63 -13.15 13.05
CA GLN A 62 -19.93 -13.91 12.03
C GLN A 62 -20.06 -15.40 12.34
N HIS A 63 -20.34 -16.18 11.32
CA HIS A 63 -20.42 -17.64 11.38
C HIS A 63 -19.15 -18.21 10.75
N GLU A 64 -18.36 -18.90 11.55
CA GLU A 64 -17.03 -19.35 11.15
C GLU A 64 -16.91 -20.87 11.26
N ILE A 65 -16.14 -21.45 10.34
CA ILE A 65 -15.84 -22.88 10.30
C ILE A 65 -14.34 -23.14 10.16
N ARG A 66 -13.89 -24.32 10.61
CA ARG A 66 -12.59 -24.90 10.27
C ARG A 66 -12.79 -26.19 9.49
N TYR A 67 -12.01 -26.34 8.43
CA TYR A 67 -12.14 -27.47 7.52
C TYR A 67 -10.77 -27.99 7.08
N THR A 68 -10.79 -29.23 6.58
CA THR A 68 -9.65 -29.86 5.93
C THR A 68 -10.10 -30.53 4.64
N PHE A 69 -9.24 -30.58 3.64
CA PHE A 69 -9.48 -31.30 2.39
C PHE A 69 -8.20 -31.96 1.88
N THR A 70 -8.36 -32.89 0.95
CA THR A 70 -7.26 -33.56 0.26
C THR A 70 -7.33 -33.25 -1.23
N VAL A 71 -6.17 -33.10 -1.86
CA VAL A 71 -6.09 -32.85 -3.31
C VAL A 71 -5.84 -34.18 -4.04
N PRO A 72 -6.53 -34.48 -5.16
CA PRO A 72 -6.26 -35.69 -5.93
C PRO A 72 -4.77 -35.83 -6.28
N GLY A 73 -4.18 -36.99 -5.98
CA GLY A 73 -2.76 -37.26 -6.18
C GLY A 73 -1.82 -36.70 -5.10
N ARG A 74 -2.34 -36.03 -4.05
CA ARG A 74 -1.56 -35.59 -2.89
C ARG A 74 -2.18 -36.16 -1.60
N PRO A 75 -1.45 -36.96 -0.81
CA PRO A 75 -1.97 -37.53 0.43
C PRO A 75 -2.06 -36.51 1.58
N GLU A 76 -1.41 -35.34 1.42
CA GLU A 76 -1.41 -34.26 2.40
C GLU A 76 -2.80 -33.65 2.58
N ARG A 77 -3.10 -33.29 3.83
CA ARG A 77 -4.31 -32.56 4.20
C ARG A 77 -4.03 -31.07 4.19
N PHE A 78 -4.91 -30.31 3.56
CA PHE A 78 -4.84 -28.86 3.49
C PHE A 78 -6.00 -28.25 4.26
N SER A 79 -5.73 -27.14 4.94
CA SER A 79 -6.71 -26.30 5.61
C SER A 79 -6.55 -24.86 5.14
N ARG A 80 -7.41 -23.97 5.63
CA ARG A 80 -7.27 -22.54 5.43
C ARG A 80 -5.92 -22.07 6.03
N ALA A 81 -5.10 -21.44 5.20
CA ALA A 81 -3.79 -20.92 5.60
C ALA A 81 -3.60 -19.47 5.15
N ASP A 82 -2.66 -18.79 5.79
CA ASP A 82 -2.12 -17.49 5.39
C ASP A 82 -0.64 -17.69 5.07
N PRO A 83 -0.30 -17.92 3.79
CA PRO A 83 1.07 -18.18 3.36
C PRO A 83 2.04 -17.04 3.71
N GLY A 84 1.56 -15.79 3.74
CA GLY A 84 2.38 -14.63 4.03
C GLY A 84 2.86 -14.56 5.48
N LEU A 85 2.07 -15.10 6.40
CA LEU A 85 2.39 -15.14 7.84
C LEU A 85 2.72 -16.55 8.35
N GLY A 86 2.70 -17.56 7.47
CA GLY A 86 2.95 -18.97 7.84
C GLY A 86 1.93 -19.52 8.84
N ARG A 87 0.72 -18.93 8.90
CA ARG A 87 -0.34 -19.39 9.80
C ARG A 87 -1.18 -20.44 9.09
N GLU A 88 -1.53 -21.51 9.79
CA GLU A 88 -2.36 -22.60 9.28
C GLU A 88 -3.56 -22.81 10.23
N ASP A 89 -4.54 -23.63 9.82
CA ASP A 89 -5.75 -23.90 10.60
C ASP A 89 -6.49 -22.61 11.02
N LEU A 90 -6.73 -21.76 10.01
CA LEU A 90 -7.46 -20.50 10.20
C LEU A 90 -8.97 -20.70 10.07
N TRP A 91 -9.71 -19.90 10.83
CA TRP A 91 -11.17 -19.81 10.71
C TRP A 91 -11.58 -19.17 9.39
N SER A 92 -12.66 -19.66 8.79
CA SER A 92 -13.25 -19.10 7.57
C SER A 92 -14.69 -18.68 7.81
N SER A 93 -15.00 -17.42 7.52
CA SER A 93 -16.36 -16.86 7.55
C SER A 93 -17.21 -17.43 6.41
N VAL A 94 -18.39 -17.96 6.72
CA VAL A 94 -19.36 -18.50 5.75
C VAL A 94 -20.75 -17.93 6.00
N TRP A 95 -21.63 -18.00 4.99
CA TRP A 95 -23.03 -17.57 5.16
C TRP A 95 -23.73 -18.39 6.25
N PRO A 96 -24.68 -17.81 7.02
CA PRO A 96 -25.41 -18.53 8.07
C PRO A 96 -26.06 -19.83 7.57
N GLU A 97 -26.56 -19.83 6.33
CA GLU A 97 -27.18 -21.00 5.70
C GLU A 97 -26.17 -22.13 5.49
N GLU A 98 -24.95 -21.80 5.06
CA GLU A 98 -23.87 -22.78 4.88
C GLU A 98 -23.32 -23.24 6.23
N TRP A 99 -23.24 -22.36 7.22
CA TRP A 99 -22.84 -22.71 8.57
C TRP A 99 -23.78 -23.76 9.15
N GLU A 100 -25.09 -23.55 9.05
CA GLU A 100 -26.09 -24.51 9.55
C GLU A 100 -26.08 -25.81 8.73
N ARG A 101 -25.98 -25.72 7.40
CA ARG A 101 -25.84 -26.90 6.52
C ARG A 101 -24.63 -27.75 6.90
N SER A 102 -23.46 -27.12 7.06
CA SER A 102 -22.21 -27.82 7.36
C SER A 102 -22.23 -28.50 8.75
N ARG A 103 -23.00 -27.98 9.71
CA ARG A 103 -23.20 -28.67 11.01
C ARG A 103 -23.93 -30.00 10.87
N GLN A 104 -24.85 -30.08 9.91
CA GLN A 104 -25.64 -31.28 9.65
C GLN A 104 -24.88 -32.27 8.77
N THR A 105 -24.19 -31.78 7.73
CA THR A 105 -23.50 -32.62 6.74
C THR A 105 -22.06 -32.94 7.10
N ARG A 106 -21.43 -32.15 7.99
CA ARG A 106 -19.97 -32.16 8.26
C ARG A 106 -19.10 -31.82 7.04
N HIS A 107 -19.68 -31.21 6.00
CA HIS A 107 -18.97 -30.91 4.76
C HIS A 107 -19.25 -29.49 4.26
N VAL A 108 -18.29 -28.92 3.54
CA VAL A 108 -18.38 -27.64 2.83
C VAL A 108 -17.66 -27.74 1.49
N GLU A 109 -18.13 -27.04 0.46
CA GLU A 109 -17.38 -26.91 -0.79
C GLU A 109 -16.28 -25.87 -0.65
N VAL A 110 -15.06 -26.24 -1.03
CA VAL A 110 -13.88 -25.36 -0.98
C VAL A 110 -13.30 -25.24 -2.38
N ARG A 111 -13.02 -24.01 -2.78
CA ARG A 111 -12.23 -23.69 -3.97
C ARG A 111 -10.77 -23.56 -3.58
N TYR A 112 -9.86 -24.17 -4.32
CA TYR A 112 -8.41 -24.07 -4.09
C TYR A 112 -7.62 -23.92 -5.39
N VAL A 113 -6.41 -23.36 -5.31
CA VAL A 113 -5.47 -23.29 -6.45
C VAL A 113 -4.69 -24.62 -6.56
N PRO A 114 -4.78 -25.39 -7.67
CA PRO A 114 -4.11 -26.69 -7.76
C PRO A 114 -2.57 -26.62 -7.64
N ALA A 115 -1.96 -25.54 -8.14
CA ALA A 115 -0.53 -25.32 -8.03
C ALA A 115 -0.08 -25.09 -6.57
N ASP A 116 -0.94 -24.48 -5.75
CA ASP A 116 -0.69 -24.19 -4.34
C ASP A 116 -2.00 -24.29 -3.53
N PRO A 117 -2.34 -25.49 -3.02
CA PRO A 117 -3.60 -25.74 -2.33
C PRO A 117 -3.76 -24.98 -1.01
N ARG A 118 -2.71 -24.33 -0.50
CA ARG A 118 -2.81 -23.45 0.68
C ARG A 118 -3.63 -22.20 0.39
N ILE A 119 -3.73 -21.82 -0.88
CA ILE A 119 -4.63 -20.76 -1.34
C ILE A 119 -6.00 -21.38 -1.60
N ASN A 120 -6.86 -21.35 -0.58
CA ASN A 120 -8.19 -21.96 -0.61
C ASN A 120 -9.23 -21.19 0.20
N TYR A 121 -10.49 -21.27 -0.19
CA TYR A 121 -11.61 -20.59 0.46
C TYR A 121 -12.91 -21.41 0.28
N PRO A 122 -13.83 -21.41 1.27
CA PRO A 122 -15.18 -21.93 1.04
C PRO A 122 -15.85 -21.25 -0.16
N VAL A 123 -16.68 -21.98 -0.91
CA VAL A 123 -17.42 -21.40 -2.04
C VAL A 123 -18.48 -20.40 -1.54
N ALA A 124 -19.09 -20.67 -0.40
CA ALA A 124 -20.11 -19.83 0.24
C ALA A 124 -19.50 -18.84 1.25
N LEU A 125 -18.58 -17.98 0.80
CA LEU A 125 -18.00 -16.94 1.65
C LEU A 125 -19.02 -15.84 2.00
N ALA A 126 -19.20 -15.56 3.30
CA ALA A 126 -20.02 -14.44 3.77
C ALA A 126 -19.36 -13.08 3.55
N GLU A 127 -18.04 -13.03 3.71
CA GLU A 127 -17.27 -11.81 3.53
C GLU A 127 -16.69 -11.83 2.13
N ASN A 128 -16.68 -10.69 1.45
CA ASN A 128 -16.01 -10.58 0.16
C ASN A 128 -14.54 -10.22 0.44
N PRO A 129 -13.57 -11.15 0.28
CA PRO A 129 -12.15 -10.89 0.61
C PRO A 129 -11.57 -9.70 -0.15
N TRP A 130 -12.21 -9.35 -1.26
CA TRP A 130 -11.88 -8.21 -2.08
C TRP A 130 -12.00 -6.89 -1.35
N PHE A 131 -13.00 -6.70 -0.47
CA PHE A 131 -13.20 -5.39 0.15
C PHE A 131 -12.06 -5.03 1.10
N ASP A 132 -11.62 -5.97 1.93
CA ASP A 132 -10.49 -5.75 2.84
C ASP A 132 -9.18 -5.58 2.07
N THR A 133 -9.00 -6.38 1.01
CA THR A 133 -7.81 -6.30 0.14
C THR A 133 -7.76 -4.98 -0.63
N LEU A 134 -8.89 -4.52 -1.17
CA LEU A 134 -9.02 -3.25 -1.89
C LEU A 134 -8.87 -2.06 -0.94
N ALA A 135 -9.38 -2.15 0.29
CA ALA A 135 -9.18 -1.12 1.29
C ALA A 135 -7.69 -0.96 1.62
N ALA A 136 -6.96 -2.05 1.87
CA ALA A 136 -5.53 -1.99 2.12
C ALA A 136 -4.74 -1.47 0.90
N ALA A 137 -5.04 -1.98 -0.30
CA ALA A 137 -4.38 -1.58 -1.53
C ALA A 137 -4.62 -0.10 -1.89
N SER A 138 -5.85 0.41 -1.67
CA SER A 138 -6.19 1.81 -1.95
C SER A 138 -5.45 2.78 -1.03
N VAL A 139 -5.34 2.47 0.26
CA VAL A 139 -4.55 3.29 1.21
C VAL A 139 -3.08 3.34 0.78
N GLY A 140 -2.48 2.19 0.45
CA GLY A 140 -1.10 2.13 -0.06
C GLY A 140 -0.93 2.91 -1.36
N GLY A 141 -1.87 2.77 -2.30
CA GLY A 141 -1.85 3.49 -3.58
C GLY A 141 -1.96 5.01 -3.42
N ILE A 142 -2.82 5.50 -2.53
CA ILE A 142 -2.96 6.94 -2.25
C ILE A 142 -1.66 7.49 -1.65
N ALA A 143 -1.05 6.79 -0.70
CA ALA A 143 0.21 7.21 -0.10
C ALA A 143 1.34 7.32 -1.14
N LEU A 144 1.45 6.34 -2.03
CA LEU A 144 2.43 6.33 -3.12
C LEU A 144 2.18 7.45 -4.13
N ALA A 145 0.93 7.66 -4.55
CA ALA A 145 0.55 8.75 -5.44
C ALA A 145 0.91 10.12 -4.85
N TRP A 146 0.72 10.30 -3.53
CA TRP A 146 1.12 11.50 -2.81
C TRP A 146 2.63 11.74 -2.84
N VAL A 147 3.44 10.71 -2.58
CA VAL A 147 4.91 10.81 -2.64
C VAL A 147 5.37 11.18 -4.04
N VAL A 148 4.83 10.53 -5.08
CA VAL A 148 5.14 10.85 -6.48
C VAL A 148 4.77 12.29 -6.80
N GLY A 149 3.58 12.75 -6.39
CA GLY A 149 3.13 14.13 -6.57
C GLY A 149 4.11 15.15 -5.97
N MET A 150 4.58 14.91 -4.74
CA MET A 150 5.56 15.78 -4.07
C MET A 150 6.91 15.83 -4.81
N ILE A 151 7.38 14.69 -5.31
CA ILE A 151 8.63 14.61 -6.10
C ILE A 151 8.48 15.41 -7.40
N VAL A 152 7.37 15.25 -8.11
CA VAL A 152 7.09 15.96 -9.37
C VAL A 152 7.01 17.47 -9.14
N VAL A 153 6.23 17.92 -8.16
CA VAL A 153 6.08 19.35 -7.84
C VAL A 153 7.43 19.96 -7.43
N GLY A 154 8.18 19.29 -6.56
CA GLY A 154 9.51 19.73 -6.14
C GLY A 154 10.49 19.80 -7.31
N GLY A 155 10.47 18.81 -8.20
CA GLY A 155 11.28 18.79 -9.42
C GLY A 155 10.94 19.95 -10.38
N VAL A 156 9.66 20.23 -10.58
CA VAL A 156 9.21 21.37 -11.41
C VAL A 156 9.65 22.70 -10.81
N GLN A 157 9.54 22.89 -9.48
CA GLN A 157 10.01 24.11 -8.81
C GLN A 157 11.53 24.27 -8.94
N TYR A 158 12.29 23.19 -8.75
CA TYR A 158 13.74 23.18 -8.93
C TYR A 158 14.15 23.56 -10.36
N LEU A 159 13.49 22.99 -11.37
CA LEU A 159 13.76 23.31 -12.77
C LEU A 159 13.38 24.76 -13.12
N ARG A 160 12.27 25.29 -12.57
CA ARG A 160 11.89 26.69 -12.75
C ARG A 160 12.94 27.63 -12.18
N CYS A 161 13.41 27.42 -10.96
CA CYS A 161 14.46 28.25 -10.36
C CYS A 161 15.82 28.10 -11.05
N ARG A 162 16.11 26.94 -11.66
CA ARG A 162 17.32 26.76 -12.47
C ARG A 162 17.23 27.49 -13.82
N ARG A 163 16.04 27.55 -14.42
CA ARG A 163 15.81 28.23 -15.71
C ARG A 163 15.66 29.73 -15.58
N SER A 164 15.17 30.24 -14.45
CA SER A 164 15.23 31.66 -14.17
C SER A 164 16.71 32.06 -14.14
N PRO A 165 17.23 32.82 -15.12
CA PRO A 165 18.57 33.38 -14.99
C PRO A 165 18.59 34.11 -13.64
N PRO A 166 19.72 34.10 -12.91
CA PRO A 166 19.85 35.00 -11.77
C PRO A 166 19.43 36.36 -12.32
N LEU A 167 18.37 36.95 -11.77
CA LEU A 167 17.96 38.29 -12.12
C LEU A 167 19.24 39.09 -11.96
N ALA A 168 19.83 39.44 -13.11
CA ALA A 168 21.00 40.26 -13.14
C ALA A 168 20.60 41.45 -12.28
N PHE A 169 21.51 41.83 -11.39
CA PHE A 169 21.46 42.96 -10.48
C PHE A 169 21.27 44.26 -11.28
N ARG A 170 20.18 44.38 -12.04
CA ARG A 170 20.05 45.33 -13.14
C ARG A 170 19.40 46.62 -12.68
N GLU A 171 18.77 46.63 -11.51
CA GLU A 171 18.07 47.82 -11.01
C GLU A 171 18.15 47.93 -9.48
N TYR A 172 19.36 48.04 -8.93
CA TYR A 172 19.53 48.96 -7.79
C TYR A 172 20.21 50.21 -8.37
N PRO A 173 19.45 51.25 -8.77
CA PRO A 173 20.02 52.48 -9.34
C PRO A 173 20.86 53.31 -8.36
N LEU A 174 21.16 52.82 -7.15
CA LEU A 174 21.87 53.57 -6.11
C LEU A 174 23.39 53.42 -6.14
N PHE A 175 23.96 52.52 -6.94
CA PHE A 175 25.42 52.39 -7.06
C PHE A 175 25.86 52.53 -8.52
N ARG A 176 26.12 53.79 -8.91
CA ARG A 176 26.90 54.07 -10.11
C ARG A 176 28.36 53.76 -9.80
N ALA A 177 28.87 52.64 -10.31
CA ALA A 177 30.30 52.37 -10.27
C ALA A 177 31.00 53.36 -11.22
N GLU A 178 31.53 54.44 -10.68
CA GLU A 178 32.43 55.33 -11.42
C GLU A 178 33.79 54.63 -11.51
N ARG A 179 34.26 54.35 -12.73
CA ARG A 179 35.64 53.93 -12.95
C ARG A 179 36.53 55.11 -12.62
N VAL A 180 37.13 55.10 -11.43
CA VAL A 180 38.29 55.92 -11.13
C VAL A 180 39.49 55.21 -11.73
N THR A 181 40.25 55.90 -12.55
CA THR A 181 41.44 55.38 -13.22
C THR A 181 42.50 55.00 -12.16
N GLY A 182 42.83 53.71 -12.07
CA GLY A 182 43.73 53.13 -11.05
C GLY A 182 43.07 51.93 -10.37
N ASP A 183 43.83 50.90 -10.00
CA ASP A 183 43.36 49.57 -9.54
C ASP A 183 42.49 49.54 -8.26
N GLU A 184 41.89 50.66 -7.83
CA GLU A 184 41.12 50.77 -6.60
C GLU A 184 39.65 51.09 -6.89
N VAL A 185 38.76 50.13 -6.62
CA VAL A 185 37.31 50.32 -6.74
C VAL A 185 36.77 50.81 -5.38
N ARG A 186 36.40 52.10 -5.28
CA ARG A 186 35.67 52.64 -4.13
C ARG A 186 34.16 52.62 -4.37
N TYR A 187 33.42 52.10 -3.40
CA TYR A 187 31.96 52.17 -3.38
C TYR A 187 31.53 53.38 -2.54
N VAL A 188 30.84 54.34 -3.15
CA VAL A 188 30.28 55.52 -2.46
C VAL A 188 28.83 55.20 -2.08
N GLY A 189 28.54 55.10 -0.77
CA GLY A 189 27.19 54.96 -0.25
C GLY A 189 26.48 56.31 -0.20
N TYR A 190 25.23 56.38 -0.68
CA TYR A 190 24.39 57.57 -0.56
C TYR A 190 23.71 57.61 0.82
N GLY A 191 24.05 58.62 1.61
CA GLY A 191 23.19 59.23 2.64
C GLY A 191 23.32 58.69 4.07
N ASP A 192 23.89 59.50 4.95
CA ASP A 192 23.58 59.46 6.38
C ASP A 192 22.10 59.82 6.59
N PRO A 193 21.35 59.09 7.44
CA PRO A 193 20.01 59.48 7.80
C PRO A 193 20.04 60.75 8.68
N ILE A 194 19.26 61.76 8.30
CA ILE A 194 18.93 62.92 9.15
C ILE A 194 17.94 62.48 10.22
#